data_AF-A0A6J6ENU1-F1
#
_entry.id   AF-A0A6J6ENU1-F1
#
_cell.length_a   1.000
_cell.length_b   1.000
_cell.length_c   1.000
_cell.angle_alpha   90.00
_cell.angle_beta   90.00
_cell.angle_gamma   90.00
#
_symmetry.space_group_name_H-M   'P 1'
#
loop_
_entity.id
_entity.type
_entity.pdbx_description
1 polymer ?
#
loop_
_entity_poly.entity_id
_entity_poly.type
_entity_poly.pdbx_seq_one_letter_code
_entity_poly.pdbx_strand_id
1 'polypeptide(L)'
;MVEQTCEYLRNSFPELRDLKWQVEEVPELANGEVLTRYSVNKARMSITLFRIPIERLTYRGADFRAQIEQTVVSAAAELIGKDPWELIHPN
;
A
#
# COMPACT_ATOMS: atom_id res chain seq x y z
N MET A 1 11.31 -2.91 3.94
CA MET A 1 10.74 -2.18 2.78
C MET A 1 9.45 -1.48 3.14
N VAL A 2 8.37 -2.21 3.49
CA VAL A 2 7.08 -1.60 3.90
C VAL A 2 7.24 -0.45 4.90
N GLU A 3 7.88 -0.71 6.04
CA GLU A 3 8.11 0.31 7.08
C GLU A 3 8.89 1.51 6.54
N GLN A 4 10.00 1.28 5.84
CA GLN A 4 10.83 2.34 5.26
C GLN A 4 10.04 3.22 4.29
N THR A 5 9.24 2.63 3.39
CA THR A 5 8.40 3.38 2.45
C THR A 5 7.30 4.15 3.19
N CYS A 6 6.66 3.56 4.20
CA CYS A 6 5.63 4.24 4.99
C CYS A 6 6.21 5.43 5.78
N GLU A 7 7.39 5.27 6.38
CA GLU A 7 8.07 6.36 7.09
C GLU A 7 8.54 7.45 6.13
N TYR A 8 9.03 7.11 4.93
CA TYR A 8 9.28 8.10 3.89
C TYR A 8 8.01 8.92 3.58
N LEU A 9 6.89 8.24 3.35
CA LEU A 9 5.62 8.90 3.04
C LEU A 9 5.13 9.82 4.18
N ARG A 10 5.23 9.39 5.44
CA ARG A 10 4.89 10.24 6.61
C ARG A 10 5.71 11.52 6.67
N ASN A 11 7.00 11.42 6.33
CA ASN A 11 7.92 12.55 6.40
C ASN A 11 7.79 13.48 5.20
N SER A 12 7.43 12.96 4.03
CA SER A 12 7.32 13.72 2.78
C SER A 12 5.95 14.37 2.58
N PHE A 13 4.88 13.80 3.13
CA PHE A 13 3.51 14.23 2.87
C PHE A 13 2.77 14.54 4.18
N PRO A 14 2.46 15.83 4.47
CA PRO A 14 1.76 16.22 5.70
C PRO A 14 0.42 15.50 5.91
N GLU A 15 -0.29 15.22 4.81
CA GLU A 15 -1.56 14.47 4.83
C GLU A 15 -1.36 13.06 5.37
N LEU A 16 -0.21 12.42 5.14
CA LEU A 16 0.08 11.05 5.56
C LEU A 16 0.78 10.96 6.92
N ARG A 17 0.93 12.07 7.65
CA ARG A 17 1.69 12.11 8.93
C ARG A 17 1.25 11.04 9.93
N ASP A 18 -0.05 10.79 10.01
CA ASP A 18 -0.65 9.82 10.95
C ASP A 18 -0.91 8.44 10.32
N LEU A 19 -0.36 8.16 9.14
CA LEU A 19 -0.51 6.89 8.42
C LEU A 19 -0.13 5.71 9.32
N LYS A 20 -1.05 4.79 9.57
CA LYS A 20 -0.79 3.50 10.22
C LYS A 20 -0.73 2.40 9.16
N TRP A 21 0.07 1.38 9.40
CA TRP A 21 0.10 0.22 8.52
C TRP A 21 0.19 -1.07 9.31
N GLN A 22 -0.27 -2.15 8.68
CA GLN A 22 -0.05 -3.51 9.13
C GLN A 22 0.14 -4.42 7.92
N VAL A 23 0.73 -5.59 8.16
CA VAL A 23 0.92 -6.62 7.15
C VAL A 23 0.21 -7.88 7.62
N GLU A 24 -0.69 -8.38 6.80
CA GLU A 24 -1.43 -9.63 7.02
C GLU A 24 -1.11 -10.63 5.91
N GLU A 25 -1.43 -11.91 6.10
CA GLU A 25 -1.16 -12.93 5.09
C GLU A 25 -2.13 -12.83 3.91
N VAL A 26 -3.44 -12.72 4.19
CA VAL A 26 -4.53 -12.68 3.22
C VAL A 26 -5.67 -11.79 3.71
N PRO A 27 -6.45 -11.18 2.81
CA PRO A 27 -7.68 -10.48 3.20
C PRO A 27 -8.73 -11.46 3.73
N GLU A 28 -9.59 -10.97 4.63
CA GLU A 28 -10.90 -11.58 4.86
C GLU A 28 -11.74 -11.36 3.60
N LEU A 29 -12.02 -12.44 2.85
CA LEU A 29 -12.79 -12.38 1.61
C LEU A 29 -14.19 -12.94 1.83
N ALA A 30 -15.19 -12.21 1.37
CA ALA A 30 -16.51 -12.78 1.14
C ALA A 30 -16.52 -13.63 -0.15
N ASN A 31 -17.48 -14.56 -0.26
CA ASN A 31 -17.63 -15.38 -1.46
C ASN A 31 -17.81 -14.51 -2.71
N GLY A 32 -16.91 -14.65 -3.68
CA GLY A 32 -16.95 -13.92 -4.96
C GLY A 32 -16.08 -12.67 -5.01
N GLU A 33 -15.39 -12.30 -3.92
CA GLU A 33 -14.46 -11.18 -3.92
C GLU A 33 -13.12 -11.53 -4.60
N VAL A 34 -12.53 -10.51 -5.24
CA VAL A 34 -11.23 -10.63 -5.91
C VAL A 34 -10.12 -10.45 -4.88
N LEU A 35 -9.06 -11.24 -5.01
CA LEU A 35 -7.86 -11.10 -4.19
C LEU A 35 -7.22 -9.71 -4.40
N THR A 36 -7.15 -8.89 -3.35
CA THR A 36 -6.50 -7.57 -3.40
C THR A 36 -5.12 -7.61 -2.75
N ARG A 37 -4.23 -6.69 -3.16
CA ARG A 37 -2.89 -6.55 -2.56
C ARG A 37 -2.90 -5.76 -1.26
N TYR A 38 -3.91 -4.92 -1.06
CA TYR A 38 -4.04 -4.07 0.11
C TYR A 38 -5.51 -3.73 0.38
N SER A 39 -5.77 -3.16 1.56
CA SER A 39 -7.01 -2.47 1.90
C SER A 39 -6.72 -1.13 2.56
N VAL A 40 -7.69 -0.21 2.49
CA VAL A 40 -7.58 1.17 2.96
C VAL A 40 -8.72 1.46 3.94
N ASN A 41 -8.38 2.05 5.08
CA ASN A 41 -9.36 2.59 6.02
C ASN A 41 -9.11 4.08 6.24
N LYS A 42 -9.85 4.91 5.50
CA LYS A 42 -9.76 6.38 5.55
C LYS A 42 -10.10 6.93 6.93
N ALA A 43 -11.10 6.36 7.60
CA ALA A 43 -11.52 6.82 8.92
C ALA A 43 -10.44 6.59 10.01
N ARG A 44 -9.59 5.58 9.83
CA ARG A 44 -8.50 5.24 10.78
C ARG A 44 -7.12 5.69 10.34
N MET A 45 -7.02 6.34 9.18
CA MET A 45 -5.77 6.70 8.52
C MET A 45 -4.81 5.52 8.41
N SER A 46 -5.32 4.37 7.95
CA SER A 46 -4.54 3.12 7.95
C SER A 46 -4.65 2.32 6.66
N ILE A 47 -3.56 1.65 6.31
CA ILE A 47 -3.50 0.66 5.23
C ILE A 47 -3.18 -0.74 5.77
N THR A 48 -3.69 -1.77 5.12
CA THR A 48 -3.27 -3.16 5.35
C THR A 48 -2.70 -3.71 4.07
N LEU A 49 -1.51 -4.32 4.14
CA LEU A 49 -0.87 -4.97 2.99
C LEU A 49 -0.97 -6.49 3.15
N PHE A 50 -1.35 -7.19 2.08
CA PHE A 50 -1.53 -8.63 2.11
C PHE A 50 -0.36 -9.34 1.44
N ARG A 51 0.45 -10.06 2.22
CA ARG A 51 1.70 -10.68 1.76
C ARG A 51 1.48 -11.69 0.63
N ILE A 52 0.60 -12.66 0.83
CA ILE A 52 0.37 -13.74 -0.16
C ILE A 52 -0.19 -13.17 -1.47
N PRO A 53 -1.18 -12.26 -1.46
CA PRO A 53 -1.60 -11.57 -2.68
C PRO A 53 -0.49 -10.79 -3.38
N ILE A 54 0.34 -10.05 -2.64
CA ILE A 54 1.47 -9.33 -3.22
C ILE A 54 2.40 -10.33 -3.91
N GLU A 55 2.82 -11.40 -3.24
CA GLU A 55 3.71 -12.42 -3.80
C GLU A 55 3.12 -13.12 -5.03
N ARG A 56 1.85 -13.55 -4.98
CA ARG A 56 1.23 -14.35 -6.03
C ARG A 56 0.80 -13.56 -7.25
N LEU A 57 0.38 -12.31 -7.06
CA LEU A 57 -0.04 -11.45 -8.16
C LEU A 57 1.16 -10.74 -8.80
N THR A 58 2.35 -10.83 -8.21
CA THR A 58 3.58 -10.26 -8.81
C THR A 58 3.90 -10.98 -10.12
N TYR A 59 4.14 -10.20 -11.17
CA TYR A 59 4.57 -10.72 -12.48
C TYR A 59 5.92 -11.45 -12.36
N ARG A 60 6.09 -12.56 -13.08
CA ARG A 60 7.35 -13.32 -13.11
C ARG A 60 8.48 -12.46 -13.66
N GLY A 61 9.49 -12.20 -12.84
CA GLY A 61 10.65 -11.37 -13.23
C GLY A 61 10.51 -9.90 -12.85
N ALA A 62 9.44 -9.51 -12.15
CA ALA A 62 9.38 -8.22 -11.47
C ALA A 62 10.44 -8.15 -10.36
N ASP A 63 10.98 -6.95 -10.13
CA ASP A 63 11.68 -6.67 -8.89
C ASP A 63 10.67 -6.64 -7.74
N PHE A 64 10.75 -7.64 -6.86
CA PHE A 64 9.85 -7.78 -5.73
C PHE A 64 9.91 -6.59 -4.77
N ARG A 65 11.07 -5.93 -4.65
CA ARG A 65 11.23 -4.74 -3.81
C ARG A 65 10.44 -3.56 -4.38
N ALA A 66 10.60 -3.29 -5.68
CA ALA A 66 9.85 -2.26 -6.38
C ALA A 66 8.34 -2.53 -6.35
N GLN A 67 7.93 -3.79 -6.44
CA GLN A 67 6.51 -4.15 -6.34
C GLN A 67 5.92 -3.87 -4.95
N ILE A 68 6.68 -4.10 -3.87
CA ILE A 68 6.25 -3.75 -2.51
C ILE A 68 6.12 -2.23 -2.39
N GLU A 69 7.11 -1.47 -2.83
CA GLU A 69 7.08 -0.01 -2.80
C GLU A 69 5.88 0.54 -3.57
N GLN A 70 5.66 0.07 -4.80
CA GLN A 70 4.51 0.45 -5.62
C GLN A 70 3.18 0.13 -4.91
N THR A 71 3.09 -1.02 -4.24
CA THR A 71 1.88 -1.40 -3.49
C THR A 71 1.63 -0.46 -2.31
N VAL A 72 2.67 -0.12 -1.55
CA VAL A 72 2.58 0.83 -0.42
C VAL A 72 2.13 2.21 -0.91
N VAL A 73 2.77 2.72 -1.97
CA VAL A 73 2.45 4.03 -2.55
C VAL A 73 1.02 4.06 -3.06
N SER A 74 0.57 3.01 -3.75
CA SER A 74 -0.80 2.92 -4.27
C SER A 74 -1.83 2.95 -3.14
N ALA A 75 -1.60 2.18 -2.08
CA ALA A 75 -2.48 2.15 -0.92
C ALA A 75 -2.54 3.51 -0.21
N ALA A 76 -1.40 4.17 -0.05
CA ALA A 76 -1.32 5.49 0.58
C ALA A 76 -1.98 6.58 -0.28
N ALA A 77 -1.83 6.53 -1.61
CA ALA A 77 -2.49 7.46 -2.52
C ALA A 77 -4.01 7.31 -2.48
N GLU A 78 -4.50 6.06 -2.50
CA GLU A 78 -5.93 5.77 -2.36
C GLU A 78 -6.49 6.26 -1.02
N LEU A 79 -5.73 6.12 0.07
CA LEU A 79 -6.08 6.60 1.41
C LEU A 79 -6.41 8.09 1.43
N ILE A 80 -5.59 8.91 0.74
CA ILE A 80 -5.78 10.37 0.68
C ILE A 80 -6.53 10.84 -0.57
N GLY A 81 -6.92 9.93 -1.46
CA GLY A 81 -7.65 10.26 -2.69
C GLY A 81 -6.80 10.98 -3.75
N LYS A 82 -5.51 10.64 -3.84
CA LYS A 82 -4.57 11.16 -4.85
C LYS A 82 -4.16 10.09 -5.85
N ASP A 83 -3.55 10.52 -6.94
CA ASP A 83 -2.87 9.62 -7.86
C ASP A 83 -1.52 9.15 -7.25
N PRO A 84 -1.16 7.86 -7.34
CA PRO A 84 0.12 7.34 -6.85
C PRO A 84 1.36 8.07 -7.39
N TRP A 85 1.32 8.60 -8.61
CA TRP A 85 2.42 9.36 -9.21
C TRP A 85 2.73 10.64 -8.45
N GLU A 86 1.72 11.27 -7.86
CA GLU A 86 1.88 12.47 -7.01
C GLU A 86 2.73 12.17 -5.76
N LEU A 87 2.80 10.90 -5.34
CA LEU A 87 3.58 10.47 -4.17
C LEU A 87 5.00 9.98 -4.53
N ILE A 88 5.26 9.68 -5.81
CA ILE A 88 6.57 9.24 -6.32
C ILE A 88 7.40 10.44 -6.79
N HIS A 89 6.73 11.45 -7.37
CA HIS A 89 7.34 12.66 -7.88
C HIS A 89 6.67 13.90 -7.26
N PRO A 90 6.93 14.19 -5.97
CA PRO A 90 6.45 15.43 -5.37
C PRO A 90 7.13 16.62 -6.07
N ASN A 91 6.32 17.55 -6.59
CA ASN A 91 6.79 18.83 -7.15
C ASN A 91 7.46 19.72 -6.10
#